data_AF-T1PA34-F1
#
_entry.id   AF-T1PA34-F1
#
_cell.length_a   1.000
_cell.length_b   1.000
_cell.length_c   1.000
_cell.angle_alpha   90.00
_cell.angle_beta   90.00
_cell.angle_gamma   90.00
#
_symmetry.space_group_name_H-M   'P 1'
#
loop_
_entity.id
_entity.type
_entity.pdbx_description
1 polymer ?
#
loop_
_entity_poly.entity_id
_entity_poly.type
_entity_poly.pdbx_seq_one_letter_code
_entity_poly.pdbx_strand_id
1 'polypeptide(L)'
;MTSSSVHSKDSSYAPSSHGSHLHHHEGACGGGVAGEHHHGEPSTSTIEQYELQRQELIRLYEQRIEDLIRSQDAAAAEVKRSNNDRIEALLQKLAECNTRYADIVPDYEHAKERIRELEKQLEDLQRKLAEHEEKQKQMYLHMYQKGQEAERIARADQALELAHRAPQNKVSINELLHQLQSTQDELENIRAAECRNECGSNHALLTAKEAISLWVLGARKTIYRRLLEAQKNRTHVDPEVTLQFLKSAVYYFLTDKENSQGHLQAIESILEFSEAEKQVINKARSTK
;
A
#
# COMPACT_ATOMS: atom_id res chain seq x y z
N MET A 1 7.87 -26.05 22.87
CA MET A 1 9.08 -25.47 23.51
C MET A 1 9.15 -24.04 22.99
N THR A 2 8.89 -22.95 23.70
CA THR A 2 8.85 -22.62 25.13
C THR A 2 7.80 -21.51 25.34
N SER A 3 6.97 -21.70 26.36
CA SER A 3 6.00 -20.76 26.90
C SER A 3 6.67 -19.75 27.84
N SER A 4 6.33 -18.46 27.74
CA SER A 4 6.54 -17.47 28.80
C SER A 4 5.47 -16.38 28.70
N SER A 5 4.44 -16.41 29.54
CA SER A 5 4.42 -15.91 30.93
C SER A 5 3.88 -14.47 30.99
N VAL A 6 2.57 -14.35 30.81
CA VAL A 6 1.78 -13.26 31.39
C VAL A 6 1.50 -13.62 32.84
N HIS A 7 1.65 -12.68 33.78
CA HIS A 7 0.95 -12.49 35.06
C HIS A 7 1.82 -11.57 35.95
N SER A 8 1.35 -10.36 36.24
CA SER A 8 1.40 -9.81 37.60
C SER A 8 0.40 -8.66 37.73
N LYS A 9 -0.62 -8.92 38.54
CA LYS A 9 -1.52 -7.93 39.15
C LYS A 9 -0.69 -7.08 40.10
N ASP A 10 -0.94 -5.77 40.10
CA ASP A 10 -1.08 -4.96 41.31
C ASP A 10 -1.77 -3.65 40.90
N SER A 11 -3.08 -3.55 41.18
CA SER A 11 -3.84 -2.31 41.11
C SER A 11 -4.20 -1.96 42.55
N SER A 12 -3.35 -1.14 43.15
CA SER A 12 -3.54 -0.62 44.51
C SER A 12 -4.61 0.47 44.46
N TYR A 13 -5.76 0.17 45.06
CA TYR A 13 -6.81 1.11 45.38
C TYR A 13 -6.29 2.07 46.47
N ALA A 14 -6.17 3.36 46.18
CA ALA A 14 -5.88 4.39 47.18
C ALA A 14 -7.19 5.08 47.60
N PRO A 15 -7.56 5.11 48.89
CA PRO A 15 -8.68 5.91 49.37
C PRO A 15 -8.21 7.32 49.81
N SER A 16 -8.97 8.32 49.36
CA SER A 16 -9.30 9.62 49.97
C SER A 16 -8.29 10.35 50.87
N SER A 17 -7.90 11.57 50.48
CA SER A 17 -7.70 12.68 51.43
C SER A 17 -8.01 14.04 50.82
N HIS A 18 -9.27 14.48 50.95
CA HIS A 18 -9.56 15.92 50.94
C HIS A 18 -10.12 16.29 52.31
N GLY A 19 -9.19 16.71 53.18
CA GLY A 19 -9.49 17.35 54.44
C GLY A 19 -10.09 18.73 54.16
N SER A 20 -11.38 18.89 54.49
CA SER A 20 -12.01 20.19 54.66
C SER A 20 -11.50 20.80 55.98
N HIS A 21 -10.68 21.83 55.85
CA HIS A 21 -10.17 22.65 56.96
C HIS A 21 -11.33 23.41 57.61
N LEU A 22 -11.82 22.92 58.75
CA LEU A 22 -12.75 23.66 59.60
C LEU A 22 -11.90 24.55 60.53
N HIS A 23 -11.83 25.85 60.23
CA HIS A 23 -11.23 26.82 61.15
C HIS A 23 -12.18 27.05 62.32
N HIS A 24 -11.86 26.43 63.46
CA HIS A 24 -12.31 26.89 64.77
C HIS A 24 -11.62 28.24 65.05
N HIS A 25 -12.41 29.32 65.12
CA HIS A 25 -11.97 30.55 65.74
C HIS A 25 -12.50 30.54 67.17
N GLU A 26 -11.61 30.25 68.13
CA GLU A 26 -11.82 30.61 69.52
C GLU A 26 -11.89 32.14 69.62
N GLY A 27 -12.98 32.63 70.21
CA GLY A 27 -13.15 34.03 70.58
C GLY A 27 -13.39 34.07 72.08
N ALA A 28 -12.32 34.29 72.83
CA ALA A 28 -12.39 34.59 74.26
C ALA A 28 -13.09 35.95 74.47
N CYS A 29 -14.11 35.99 75.32
CA CYS A 29 -14.66 37.22 75.86
C CYS A 29 -14.54 37.18 77.39
N GLY A 30 -13.56 37.95 77.89
CA GLY A 30 -13.36 38.27 79.29
C GLY A 30 -14.48 39.14 79.83
N GLY A 31 -14.71 39.00 81.14
CA GLY A 31 -15.83 39.60 81.85
C GLY A 31 -15.72 41.11 82.10
N GLY A 32 -16.91 41.71 82.18
CA GLY A 32 -17.34 42.52 83.31
C GLY A 32 -16.98 44.00 83.30
N VAL A 33 -17.98 44.85 83.04
CA VAL A 33 -18.33 45.97 83.93
C VAL A 33 -19.85 46.16 83.92
N ALA A 34 -20.39 46.31 85.12
CA ALA A 34 -21.78 46.52 85.47
C ALA A 34 -22.41 47.77 84.84
N GLY A 35 -23.68 47.63 84.46
CA GLY A 35 -24.59 48.72 84.18
C GLY A 35 -26.01 48.27 84.51
N GLU A 36 -26.45 48.59 85.74
CA GLU A 36 -27.84 48.46 86.17
C GLU A 36 -28.76 49.25 85.23
N HIS A 37 -29.62 48.53 84.50
CA HIS A 37 -30.82 49.10 83.90
C HIS A 37 -31.99 48.15 84.05
N HIS A 38 -32.94 48.58 84.89
CA HIS A 38 -34.38 48.29 84.91
C HIS A 38 -34.86 47.03 84.15
N HIS A 39 -35.23 46.01 84.94
CA HIS A 39 -36.11 44.91 84.52
C HIS A 39 -37.48 45.45 84.10
N GLY A 40 -37.69 45.64 82.80
CA GLY A 40 -38.99 45.39 82.19
C GLY A 40 -38.99 43.94 81.73
N GLU A 41 -39.81 43.09 82.34
CA GLU A 41 -39.99 41.72 81.85
C GLU A 41 -40.39 41.77 80.36
N PRO A 42 -39.67 41.09 79.45
CA PRO A 42 -40.15 40.95 78.09
C PRO A 42 -41.53 40.28 78.16
N SER A 43 -42.54 40.95 77.60
CA SER A 43 -43.87 40.39 77.48
C SER A 43 -43.76 39.02 76.80
N THR A 44 -44.42 38.00 77.37
CA THR A 44 -44.38 36.60 76.89
C THR A 44 -44.61 36.48 75.38
N SER A 45 -45.45 37.35 74.81
CA SER A 45 -45.71 37.49 73.38
C SER A 45 -44.48 37.76 72.51
N THR A 46 -43.50 38.51 73.02
CA THR A 46 -42.30 38.91 72.26
C THR A 46 -41.31 37.75 72.20
N ILE A 47 -41.20 36.96 73.27
CA ILE A 47 -40.36 35.75 73.33
C ILE A 47 -40.90 34.70 72.35
N GLU A 48 -42.21 34.45 72.36
CA GLU A 48 -42.87 33.52 71.44
C GLU A 48 -42.65 33.91 69.96
N GLN A 49 -42.68 35.21 69.65
CA GLN A 49 -42.35 35.70 68.30
C GLN A 49 -40.90 35.43 67.89
N TYR A 50 -39.94 35.61 68.80
CA TYR A 50 -38.53 35.27 68.53
C TYR A 50 -38.32 33.76 68.35
N GLU A 51 -39.02 32.93 69.12
CA GLU A 51 -38.98 31.47 68.98
C GLU A 51 -39.56 31.02 67.64
N LEU A 52 -40.69 31.59 67.21
CA LEU A 52 -41.29 31.34 65.90
C LEU A 52 -40.33 31.73 64.76
N GLN A 53 -39.74 32.92 64.81
CA GLN A 53 -38.76 33.36 63.81
C GLN A 53 -37.52 32.46 63.79
N ARG A 54 -37.05 32.02 64.96
CA ARG A 54 -35.95 31.07 65.06
C ARG A 54 -36.30 29.72 64.44
N GLN A 55 -37.50 29.20 64.68
CA GLN A 55 -37.97 27.95 64.09
C GLN A 55 -38.12 28.06 62.56
N GLU A 56 -38.68 29.16 62.05
CA GLU A 56 -38.77 29.41 60.61
C GLU A 56 -37.39 29.47 59.95
N LEU A 57 -36.43 30.12 60.61
CA LEU A 57 -35.07 30.22 60.10
C LEU A 57 -34.38 28.84 60.07
N ILE A 58 -34.56 28.03 61.12
CA ILE A 58 -34.06 26.64 61.16
C ILE A 58 -34.66 25.85 60.00
N ARG A 59 -35.98 25.91 59.83
CA ARG A 59 -36.69 25.20 58.74
C ARG A 59 -36.17 25.62 57.37
N LEU A 60 -35.89 26.90 57.17
CA LEU A 60 -35.36 27.43 55.91
C LEU A 60 -33.93 26.93 55.65
N TYR A 61 -33.08 26.88 56.67
CA TYR A 61 -31.73 26.32 56.53
C TYR A 61 -31.73 24.80 56.34
N GLU A 62 -32.59 24.07 57.03
CA GLU A 62 -32.78 22.62 56.84
C GLU A 62 -33.20 22.33 55.40
N GLN A 63 -34.23 23.03 54.90
CA GLN A 63 -34.66 22.93 53.51
C GLN A 63 -33.53 23.27 52.54
N ARG A 64 -32.76 24.32 52.82
CA ARG A 64 -31.63 24.71 51.96
C ARG A 64 -30.52 23.67 51.94
N ILE A 65 -30.23 23.04 53.07
CA ILE A 65 -29.23 21.95 53.17
C ILE A 65 -29.71 20.73 52.39
N GLU A 66 -30.98 20.33 52.55
CA GLU A 66 -31.58 19.23 51.80
C GLU A 66 -31.54 19.48 50.28
N ASP A 67 -31.88 20.69 49.83
CA ASP A 67 -31.77 21.09 48.43
C ASP A 67 -30.32 21.00 47.92
N LEU A 68 -29.37 21.45 48.74
CA LEU A 68 -27.95 21.42 48.39
C LEU A 68 -27.47 19.97 48.23
N ILE A 69 -27.80 19.09 49.18
CA ILE A 69 -27.46 17.66 49.14
C ILE A 69 -28.08 17.01 47.91
N ARG A 70 -29.38 17.21 47.66
CA ARG A 70 -30.06 16.67 46.47
C ARG A 70 -29.43 17.14 45.18
N SER A 71 -29.06 18.42 45.09
CA SER A 71 -28.40 18.98 43.91
C SER A 71 -27.00 18.38 43.68
N GLN A 72 -26.24 18.17 44.75
CA GLN A 72 -24.92 17.56 44.70
C GLN A 72 -25.01 16.09 44.28
N ASP A 73 -25.94 15.33 44.84
CA ASP A 73 -26.17 13.93 44.50
C ASP A 73 -26.60 13.76 43.05
N ALA A 74 -27.48 14.64 42.57
CA ALA A 74 -27.89 14.67 41.17
C ALA A 74 -26.72 14.96 40.23
N ALA A 75 -25.88 15.95 40.55
CA ALA A 75 -24.70 16.28 39.76
C ALA A 75 -23.68 15.13 39.77
N ALA A 76 -23.46 14.48 40.91
CA ALA A 76 -22.57 13.33 41.02
C ALA A 76 -23.09 12.11 40.24
N ALA A 77 -24.40 11.85 40.28
CA ALA A 77 -25.02 10.78 39.51
C ALA A 77 -24.95 11.04 37.99
N GLU A 78 -25.08 12.29 37.57
CA GLU A 78 -24.96 12.67 36.17
C GLU A 78 -23.53 12.48 35.64
N VAL A 79 -22.53 12.93 36.38
CA VAL A 79 -21.13 12.73 36.00
C VAL A 79 -20.78 11.24 35.95
N LYS A 80 -21.26 10.43 36.91
CA LYS A 80 -21.06 8.97 36.89
C LYS A 80 -21.70 8.32 35.67
N ARG A 81 -22.95 8.68 35.34
CA ARG A 81 -23.62 8.17 34.14
C ARG A 81 -22.86 8.52 32.87
N SER A 82 -22.53 9.80 32.68
CA SER A 82 -21.78 10.26 31.51
C SER A 82 -20.41 9.56 31.36
N ASN A 83 -19.69 9.37 32.47
CA ASN A 83 -18.43 8.65 32.46
C ASN A 83 -18.62 7.16 32.11
N ASN A 84 -19.64 6.51 32.67
CA ASN A 84 -19.95 5.11 32.35
C ASN A 84 -20.32 4.94 30.88
N ASP A 85 -21.19 5.80 30.34
CA ASP A 85 -21.58 5.77 28.91
C ASP A 85 -20.35 5.93 28.00
N ARG A 86 -19.41 6.81 28.39
CA ARG A 86 -18.16 7.01 27.66
C ARG A 86 -17.26 5.78 27.74
N ILE A 87 -17.16 5.14 28.90
CA ILE A 87 -16.38 3.91 29.09
C ILE A 87 -16.99 2.79 28.24
N GLU A 88 -18.30 2.61 28.27
CA GLU A 88 -19.00 1.61 27.46
C GLU A 88 -18.80 1.84 25.97
N ALA A 89 -18.89 3.08 25.50
CA ALA A 89 -18.61 3.43 24.11
C ALA A 89 -17.16 3.11 23.69
N LEU A 90 -16.19 3.33 24.59
CA LEU A 90 -14.79 2.98 24.33
C LEU A 90 -14.58 1.46 24.32
N LEU A 91 -15.20 0.73 25.23
CA LEU A 91 -15.15 -0.73 25.28
C LEU A 91 -15.77 -1.35 24.02
N GLN A 92 -16.89 -0.81 23.55
CA GLN A 92 -17.54 -1.23 22.33
C GLN A 92 -16.64 -1.01 21.11
N LYS A 93 -16.03 0.17 20.98
CA LYS A 93 -15.05 0.45 19.91
C LYS A 93 -13.85 -0.49 19.96
N LEU A 94 -13.34 -0.79 21.16
CA LEU A 94 -12.24 -1.74 21.32
C LEU A 94 -12.63 -3.15 20.87
N ALA A 95 -13.83 -3.62 21.24
CA ALA A 95 -14.34 -4.91 20.81
C ALA A 95 -14.52 -4.99 19.27
N GLU A 96 -15.03 -3.92 18.65
CA GLU A 96 -15.17 -3.81 17.20
C GLU A 96 -13.81 -3.84 16.50
N CYS A 97 -12.81 -3.09 17.01
CA CYS A 97 -11.45 -3.12 16.49
C CYS A 97 -10.82 -4.51 16.61
N ASN A 98 -10.99 -5.18 17.76
CA ASN A 98 -10.47 -6.54 17.97
C ASN A 98 -11.12 -7.55 17.03
N THR A 99 -12.43 -7.44 16.78
CA THR A 99 -13.14 -8.32 15.83
C THR A 99 -12.62 -8.11 14.41
N ARG A 100 -12.52 -6.85 13.96
CA ARG A 100 -11.95 -6.53 12.64
C ARG A 100 -10.51 -7.01 12.49
N TYR A 101 -9.71 -6.89 13.55
CA TYR A 101 -8.34 -7.41 13.54
C TYR A 101 -8.32 -8.93 13.38
N ALA A 102 -9.15 -9.65 14.15
CA ALA A 102 -9.27 -11.10 14.05
C ALA A 102 -9.72 -11.56 12.65
N ASP A 103 -10.57 -10.80 11.97
CA ASP A 103 -11.04 -11.11 10.62
C ASP A 103 -9.95 -10.88 9.54
N ILE A 104 -9.10 -9.85 9.69
CA ILE A 104 -8.07 -9.50 8.68
C ILE A 104 -6.79 -10.33 8.81
N VAL A 105 -6.47 -10.83 10.01
CA VAL A 105 -5.24 -11.61 10.25
C VAL A 105 -5.10 -12.83 9.33
N PRO A 106 -6.12 -13.68 9.11
CA PRO A 106 -6.04 -14.82 8.20
C PRO A 106 -5.72 -14.44 6.75
N ASP A 107 -6.31 -13.36 6.26
CA ASP A 107 -6.09 -12.86 4.90
C ASP A 107 -4.66 -12.34 4.73
N TYR A 108 -4.16 -11.63 5.74
CA TYR A 108 -2.76 -11.17 5.78
C TYR A 108 -1.78 -12.35 5.80
N GLU A 109 -2.07 -13.39 6.59
CA GLU A 109 -1.26 -14.61 6.63
C GLU A 109 -1.28 -15.35 5.28
N HIS A 110 -2.44 -15.51 4.66
CA HIS A 110 -2.57 -16.09 3.31
C HIS A 110 -1.78 -15.28 2.27
N ALA A 111 -1.89 -13.95 2.29
CA ALA A 111 -1.15 -13.10 1.37
C ALA A 111 0.37 -13.26 1.54
N LYS A 112 0.86 -13.36 2.79
CA LYS A 112 2.29 -13.64 3.07
C LYS A 112 2.73 -14.99 2.54
N GLU A 113 1.94 -16.03 2.74
CA GLU A 113 2.25 -17.36 2.21
C GLU A 113 2.31 -17.35 0.69
N ARG A 114 1.34 -16.69 0.05
CA ARG A 114 1.31 -16.52 -1.40
C ARG A 114 2.55 -15.79 -1.93
N ILE A 115 3.01 -14.76 -1.22
CA ILE A 115 4.24 -14.03 -1.57
C ILE A 115 5.45 -14.99 -1.51
N ARG A 116 5.64 -15.73 -0.41
CA ARG A 116 6.74 -16.69 -0.28
C ARG A 116 6.73 -17.75 -1.38
N GLU A 117 5.55 -18.19 -1.77
CA GLU A 117 5.39 -19.21 -2.79
C GLU A 117 5.74 -18.68 -4.20
N LEU A 118 5.36 -17.43 -4.49
CA LEU A 118 5.75 -16.74 -5.71
C LEU A 118 7.26 -16.44 -5.74
N GLU A 119 7.85 -16.03 -4.62
CA GLU A 119 9.30 -15.84 -4.48
C GLU A 119 10.05 -17.14 -4.78
N LYS A 120 9.61 -18.27 -4.19
CA LYS A 120 10.19 -19.59 -4.49
C LYS A 120 10.05 -19.98 -5.96
N GLN A 121 8.89 -19.72 -6.57
CA GLN A 121 8.68 -19.99 -7.99
C GLN A 121 9.62 -19.15 -8.87
N LEU A 122 9.87 -17.88 -8.52
CA LEU A 122 10.83 -17.03 -9.22
C LEU A 122 12.25 -17.58 -9.09
N GLU A 123 12.67 -17.98 -7.89
CA GLU A 123 13.99 -18.59 -7.67
C GLU A 123 14.17 -19.88 -8.48
N ASP A 124 13.16 -20.76 -8.48
CA ASP A 124 13.21 -22.02 -9.23
C ASP A 124 13.26 -21.78 -10.75
N LEU A 125 12.53 -20.79 -11.27
CA LEU A 125 12.58 -20.41 -12.68
C LEU A 125 13.92 -19.77 -13.06
N GLN A 126 14.49 -18.91 -12.20
CA GLN A 126 15.81 -18.35 -12.41
C GLN A 126 16.89 -19.43 -12.44
N ARG A 127 16.82 -20.40 -11.52
CA ARG A 127 17.75 -21.55 -11.50
C ARG A 127 17.65 -22.37 -12.79
N LYS A 128 16.43 -22.72 -13.22
CA LYS A 128 16.19 -23.45 -14.47
C LYS A 128 16.70 -22.70 -15.70
N LEU A 129 16.53 -21.38 -15.73
CA LEU A 129 17.05 -20.54 -16.82
C LEU A 129 18.58 -20.59 -16.85
N ALA A 130 19.23 -20.38 -15.70
CA ALA A 130 20.69 -20.43 -15.60
C ALA A 130 21.25 -21.81 -15.99
N GLU A 131 20.61 -22.91 -15.57
CA GLU A 131 20.98 -24.26 -15.97
C GLU A 131 20.84 -24.47 -17.49
N HIS A 132 19.79 -23.91 -18.11
CA HIS A 132 19.62 -23.98 -19.56
C HIS A 132 20.68 -23.17 -20.31
N GLU A 133 20.99 -21.96 -19.85
CA GLU A 133 22.05 -21.12 -20.42
C GLU A 133 23.41 -21.81 -20.32
N GLU A 134 23.71 -22.44 -19.18
CA GLU A 134 24.97 -23.17 -18.98
C GLU A 134 25.07 -24.38 -19.91
N LYS A 135 24.00 -25.19 -20.02
CA LYS A 135 23.95 -26.30 -20.99
C LYS A 135 24.16 -25.81 -22.43
N GLN A 136 23.57 -24.68 -22.79
CA GLN A 136 23.75 -24.08 -24.12
C GLN A 136 25.19 -23.62 -24.35
N LYS A 137 25.83 -22.97 -23.37
CA LYS A 137 27.24 -22.56 -23.44
C LYS A 137 28.17 -23.77 -23.59
N GLN A 138 27.95 -24.81 -22.79
CA GLN A 138 28.73 -26.06 -22.85
C GLN A 138 28.57 -26.74 -24.21
N MET A 139 27.34 -26.85 -24.72
CA MET A 139 27.06 -27.40 -26.04
C MET A 139 27.74 -26.59 -27.15
N TYR A 140 27.65 -25.26 -27.11
CA TYR A 140 28.31 -24.38 -28.06
C TYR A 140 29.83 -24.56 -28.04
N LEU A 141 30.43 -24.60 -26.86
CA LEU A 141 31.87 -24.82 -26.70
C LEU A 141 32.31 -26.18 -27.25
N HIS A 142 31.57 -27.25 -26.94
CA HIS A 142 31.85 -28.59 -27.46
C HIS A 142 31.76 -28.65 -28.99
N MET A 143 30.71 -28.07 -29.57
CA MET A 143 30.56 -28.01 -31.03
C MET A 143 31.66 -27.19 -31.70
N TYR A 144 32.07 -26.07 -31.08
CA TYR A 144 33.17 -25.25 -31.57
C TYR A 144 34.51 -25.98 -31.55
N GLN A 145 34.83 -26.69 -30.47
CA GLN A 145 36.04 -27.52 -30.37
C GLN A 145 36.05 -28.62 -31.44
N LYS A 146 34.92 -29.34 -31.57
CA LYS A 146 34.76 -30.39 -32.59
C LYS A 146 34.90 -29.84 -34.01
N GLY A 147 34.40 -28.62 -34.27
CA GLY A 147 34.56 -27.93 -35.55
C GLY A 147 36.04 -27.63 -35.87
N GLN A 148 36.80 -27.13 -34.89
CA GLN A 148 38.24 -26.90 -35.05
C GLN A 148 39.02 -28.20 -35.28
N GLU A 149 38.66 -29.28 -34.60
CA GLU A 149 39.27 -30.60 -34.81
C GLU A 149 38.99 -31.14 -36.21
N ALA A 150 37.73 -31.07 -36.67
CA ALA A 150 37.35 -31.48 -38.01
C ALA A 150 38.09 -30.67 -39.09
N GLU A 151 38.23 -29.35 -38.91
CA GLU A 151 38.98 -28.51 -39.84
C GLU A 151 40.49 -28.84 -39.84
N ARG A 152 41.06 -29.18 -38.68
CA ARG A 152 42.44 -29.63 -38.56
C ARG A 152 42.67 -30.96 -39.29
N ILE A 153 41.74 -31.91 -39.14
CA ILE A 153 41.77 -33.20 -39.85
C ILE A 153 41.63 -32.96 -41.35
N ALA A 154 40.65 -32.16 -41.80
CA ALA A 154 40.46 -31.86 -43.22
C ALA A 154 41.70 -31.19 -43.84
N ARG A 155 42.35 -30.26 -43.13
CA ARG A 155 43.62 -29.66 -43.57
C ARG A 155 44.75 -30.71 -43.64
N ALA A 156 44.83 -31.63 -42.69
CA ALA A 156 45.81 -32.71 -42.72
C ALA A 156 45.56 -33.69 -43.87
N ASP A 157 44.30 -34.04 -44.13
CA ASP A 157 43.88 -34.89 -45.25
C ASP A 157 44.21 -34.20 -46.60
N GLN A 158 43.92 -32.91 -46.74
CA GLN A 158 44.32 -32.13 -47.93
C GLN A 158 45.84 -32.08 -48.10
N ALA A 159 46.60 -31.89 -47.02
CA ALA A 159 48.06 -31.92 -47.08
C ALA A 159 48.60 -33.31 -47.46
N LEU A 160 47.97 -34.38 -46.96
CA LEU A 160 48.27 -35.75 -47.34
C LEU A 160 47.90 -36.05 -48.79
N GLU A 161 46.77 -35.56 -49.29
CA GLU A 161 46.41 -35.68 -50.71
C GLU A 161 47.40 -34.94 -51.61
N LEU A 162 47.84 -33.74 -51.22
CA LEU A 162 48.87 -33.00 -51.94
C LEU A 162 50.23 -33.72 -51.89
N ALA A 163 50.58 -34.34 -50.76
CA ALA A 163 51.78 -35.16 -50.64
C ALA A 163 51.67 -36.48 -51.44
N HIS A 164 50.50 -37.11 -51.52
CA HIS A 164 50.26 -38.31 -52.35
C HIS A 164 50.18 -37.97 -53.84
N ARG A 165 49.72 -36.77 -54.22
CA ARG A 165 49.85 -36.23 -55.58
C ARG A 165 51.28 -35.83 -55.92
N ALA A 166 52.16 -35.70 -54.92
CA ALA A 166 53.60 -35.57 -55.13
C ALA A 166 54.25 -36.95 -55.18
N PRO A 167 54.13 -37.65 -56.32
CA PRO A 167 55.36 -37.92 -57.06
C PRO A 167 55.23 -37.84 -58.61
N GLN A 168 56.28 -37.27 -59.21
CA GLN A 168 56.75 -37.48 -60.60
C GLN A 168 56.07 -36.81 -61.81
N ASN A 169 55.08 -35.93 -61.67
CA ASN A 169 54.58 -35.22 -62.85
C ASN A 169 55.27 -33.86 -63.04
N LYS A 170 56.37 -33.85 -63.81
CA LYS A 170 56.94 -32.61 -64.36
C LYS A 170 55.98 -32.09 -65.44
N VAL A 171 54.88 -31.48 -65.03
CA VAL A 171 53.98 -30.76 -65.92
C VAL A 171 54.78 -29.61 -66.54
N SER A 172 54.90 -29.62 -67.86
CA SER A 172 55.59 -28.57 -68.62
C SER A 172 54.93 -27.22 -68.37
N ILE A 173 55.71 -26.14 -68.30
CA ILE A 173 55.21 -24.76 -68.18
C ILE A 173 54.09 -24.49 -69.20
N ASN A 174 54.19 -25.07 -70.40
CA ASN A 174 53.19 -24.95 -71.46
C ASN A 174 51.86 -25.62 -71.13
N GLU A 175 51.90 -26.77 -70.45
CA GLU A 175 50.69 -27.48 -70.04
C GLU A 175 50.02 -26.78 -68.86
N LEU A 176 50.81 -26.17 -67.97
CA LEU A 176 50.31 -25.29 -66.93
C LEU A 176 49.66 -24.02 -67.51
N LEU A 177 50.26 -23.40 -68.52
CA LEU A 177 49.68 -22.25 -69.22
C LEU A 177 48.37 -22.64 -69.93
N HIS A 178 48.32 -23.79 -70.58
CA HIS A 178 47.11 -24.26 -71.25
C HIS A 178 46.00 -24.59 -70.24
N GLN A 179 46.33 -25.20 -69.10
CA GLN A 179 45.37 -25.46 -68.03
C GLN A 179 44.89 -24.16 -67.37
N LEU A 180 45.78 -23.19 -67.18
CA LEU A 180 45.44 -21.89 -66.60
C LEU A 180 44.54 -21.10 -67.56
N GLN A 181 44.79 -21.19 -68.86
CA GLN A 181 43.90 -20.61 -69.87
C GLN A 181 42.55 -21.32 -69.93
N SER A 182 42.51 -22.66 -69.90
CA SER A 182 41.26 -23.43 -69.84
C SER A 182 40.43 -23.10 -68.59
N THR A 183 41.09 -23.01 -67.43
CA THR A 183 40.41 -22.67 -66.16
C THR A 183 40.00 -21.20 -66.11
N GLN A 184 40.77 -20.29 -66.73
CA GLN A 184 40.36 -18.90 -66.92
C GLN A 184 39.09 -18.82 -67.79
N ASP A 185 39.05 -19.54 -68.91
CA ASP A 185 37.90 -19.58 -69.82
C ASP A 185 36.67 -20.20 -69.13
N GLU A 186 36.84 -21.27 -68.35
CA GLU A 186 35.77 -21.88 -67.54
C GLU A 186 35.27 -20.93 -66.45
N LEU A 187 36.15 -20.21 -65.77
CA LEU A 187 35.77 -19.22 -64.76
C LEU A 187 35.06 -18.02 -65.37
N GLU A 188 35.45 -17.58 -66.57
CA GLU A 188 34.75 -16.53 -67.31
C GLU A 188 33.34 -17.01 -67.71
N ASN A 189 33.20 -18.30 -68.06
CA ASN A 189 31.93 -18.93 -68.37
C ASN A 189 31.02 -19.08 -67.13
N ILE A 190 31.58 -19.44 -65.97
CA ILE A 190 30.86 -19.47 -64.68
C ILE A 190 30.47 -18.07 -64.26
N ARG A 191 31.35 -17.08 -64.38
CA ARG A 191 31.05 -15.67 -64.07
C ARG A 191 29.96 -15.11 -64.98
N ALA A 192 29.92 -15.52 -66.25
CA ALA A 192 28.84 -15.22 -67.18
C ALA A 192 27.53 -15.96 -66.84
N ALA A 193 27.61 -17.18 -66.29
CA ALA A 193 26.46 -17.95 -65.81
C ALA A 193 25.89 -17.41 -64.48
N GLU A 194 26.73 -16.91 -63.58
CA GLU A 194 26.34 -16.27 -62.32
C GLU A 194 25.55 -14.97 -62.58
N CYS A 195 25.98 -14.14 -63.55
CA CYS A 195 25.21 -12.99 -64.02
C CYS A 195 23.82 -13.35 -64.59
N ARG A 196 23.61 -14.60 -65.04
CA ARG A 196 22.30 -15.07 -65.54
C ARG A 196 21.43 -15.69 -64.45
N ASN A 197 22.00 -16.07 -63.30
CA ASN A 197 21.33 -16.87 -62.27
C ASN A 197 20.97 -16.08 -60.99
N GLU A 198 21.24 -14.78 -60.94
CA GLU A 198 20.80 -13.91 -59.82
C GLU A 198 19.27 -13.74 -59.70
N CYS A 199 18.48 -14.35 -60.60
CA CYS A 199 17.01 -14.25 -60.60
C CYS A 199 16.29 -15.58 -60.23
N GLY A 200 16.99 -16.59 -59.71
CA GLY A 200 16.46 -17.98 -59.75
C GLY A 200 16.54 -18.87 -58.51
N SER A 201 17.06 -18.44 -57.35
CA SER A 201 17.21 -19.35 -56.20
C SER A 201 16.34 -18.97 -54.99
N ASN A 202 15.21 -19.67 -54.90
CA ASN A 202 14.27 -19.66 -53.79
C ASN A 202 14.83 -20.37 -52.55
N HIS A 203 15.80 -19.77 -51.87
CA HIS A 203 16.05 -20.05 -50.46
C HIS A 203 16.26 -18.72 -49.74
N ALA A 204 15.16 -18.12 -49.28
CA ALA A 204 15.16 -16.95 -48.40
C ALA A 204 15.71 -17.34 -47.02
N LEU A 205 17.00 -17.65 -46.95
CA LEU A 205 17.76 -17.60 -45.72
C LEU A 205 17.90 -16.11 -45.39
N LEU A 206 17.09 -15.64 -44.46
CA LEU A 206 17.23 -14.27 -43.97
C LEU A 206 18.68 -14.07 -43.54
N THR A 207 19.27 -12.98 -44.02
CA THR A 207 20.57 -12.54 -43.54
C THR A 207 20.48 -12.37 -42.02
N ALA A 208 21.56 -12.66 -41.29
CA ALA A 208 21.58 -12.49 -39.82
C ALA A 208 21.03 -11.12 -39.37
N LYS A 209 21.27 -10.08 -40.17
CA LYS A 209 20.73 -8.72 -39.98
C LYS A 209 19.20 -8.65 -40.10
N GLU A 210 18.60 -9.35 -41.05
CA GLU A 210 17.15 -9.42 -41.27
C GLU A 210 16.49 -10.24 -40.17
N ALA A 211 17.10 -11.36 -39.77
CA ALA A 211 16.62 -12.20 -38.68
C ALA A 211 16.62 -11.45 -37.32
N ILE A 212 17.70 -10.72 -37.02
CA ILE A 212 17.78 -9.88 -35.82
C ILE A 212 16.72 -8.77 -35.89
N SER A 213 16.53 -8.16 -37.05
CA SER A 213 15.54 -7.08 -37.22
C SER A 213 14.11 -7.57 -36.98
N LEU A 214 13.74 -8.74 -37.50
CA LEU A 214 12.44 -9.36 -37.22
C LEU A 214 12.26 -9.76 -35.76
N TRP A 215 13.30 -10.29 -35.11
CA TRP A 215 13.24 -10.64 -33.69
C TRP A 215 13.09 -9.40 -32.80
N VAL A 216 13.84 -8.33 -33.07
CA VAL A 216 13.73 -7.05 -32.36
C VAL A 216 12.34 -6.42 -32.57
N LEU A 217 11.80 -6.47 -33.80
CA LEU A 217 10.42 -6.01 -34.07
C LEU A 217 9.37 -6.86 -33.35
N GLY A 218 9.55 -8.18 -33.32
CA GLY A 218 8.68 -9.11 -32.61
C GLY A 218 8.69 -8.90 -31.09
N ALA A 219 9.88 -8.78 -30.49
CA ALA A 219 10.08 -8.49 -29.07
C ALA A 219 9.54 -7.11 -28.68
N ARG A 220 9.75 -6.09 -29.54
CA ARG A 220 9.17 -4.77 -29.33
C ARG A 220 7.64 -4.83 -29.34
N LYS A 221 7.04 -5.54 -30.31
CA LYS A 221 5.57 -5.68 -30.42
C LYS A 221 4.95 -6.36 -29.18
N THR A 222 5.60 -7.36 -28.60
CA THR A 222 5.10 -8.03 -27.38
C THR A 222 5.25 -7.16 -26.14
N ILE A 223 6.36 -6.42 -26.01
CA ILE A 223 6.55 -5.47 -24.90
C ILE A 223 5.52 -4.36 -24.95
N TYR A 224 5.27 -3.77 -26.13
CA TYR A 224 4.23 -2.74 -26.30
C TYR A 224 2.84 -3.27 -25.95
N ARG A 225 2.50 -4.49 -26.41
CA ARG A 225 1.22 -5.13 -26.06
C ARG A 225 1.07 -5.28 -24.54
N ARG A 226 2.09 -5.80 -23.85
CA ARG A 226 2.07 -5.94 -22.38
C ARG A 226 2.00 -4.60 -21.67
N LEU A 227 2.68 -3.57 -22.17
CA LEU A 227 2.61 -2.22 -21.63
C LEU A 227 1.19 -1.65 -21.74
N LEU A 228 0.54 -1.81 -22.90
CA LEU A 228 -0.84 -1.40 -23.16
C LEU A 228 -1.85 -2.18 -22.30
N GLU A 229 -1.68 -3.51 -22.17
CA GLU A 229 -2.51 -4.36 -21.30
C GLU A 229 -2.35 -3.98 -19.82
N ALA A 230 -1.12 -3.71 -19.36
CA ALA A 230 -0.86 -3.24 -18.00
C ALA A 230 -1.44 -1.84 -17.74
N GLN A 231 -1.45 -0.96 -18.74
CA GLN A 231 -2.08 0.36 -18.64
C GLN A 231 -3.62 0.25 -18.59
N LYS A 232 -4.22 -0.65 -19.39
CA LYS A 232 -5.66 -0.92 -19.37
C LYS A 232 -6.14 -1.46 -18.02
N ASN A 233 -5.30 -2.25 -17.34
CA ASN A 233 -5.61 -2.79 -16.02
C ASN A 233 -5.46 -1.74 -14.88
N ARG A 234 -4.71 -0.65 -15.09
CA ARG A 234 -4.64 0.47 -14.13
C ARG A 234 -5.91 1.31 -14.11
N THR A 235 -6.68 1.33 -15.20
CA THR A 235 -7.90 2.13 -15.33
C THR A 235 -9.17 1.32 -15.12
N HIS A 236 -9.07 0.00 -14.95
CA HIS A 236 -10.22 -0.86 -14.71
C HIS A 236 -10.56 -0.88 -13.22
N VAL A 237 -11.14 0.21 -12.74
CA VAL A 237 -11.79 0.25 -11.42
C VAL A 237 -13.14 -0.46 -11.55
N ASP A 238 -13.45 -1.35 -10.62
CA ASP A 238 -14.71 -2.09 -10.60
C ASP A 238 -15.90 -1.08 -10.61
N PRO A 239 -16.88 -1.23 -11.52
CA PRO A 239 -18.05 -0.35 -11.56
C PRO A 239 -18.80 -0.30 -10.22
N GLU A 240 -18.81 -1.38 -9.45
CA GLU A 240 -19.46 -1.43 -8.13
C GLU A 240 -18.77 -0.49 -7.13
N VAL A 241 -17.43 -0.49 -7.13
CA VAL A 241 -16.60 0.37 -6.28
C VAL A 241 -16.76 1.84 -6.68
N THR A 242 -16.78 2.11 -7.98
CA THR A 242 -16.97 3.47 -8.53
C THR A 242 -18.33 4.05 -8.12
N LEU A 243 -19.39 3.23 -8.17
CA LEU A 243 -20.73 3.62 -7.71
C LEU A 243 -20.78 3.88 -6.20
N GLN A 244 -20.05 3.10 -5.40
CA GLN A 244 -19.97 3.30 -3.95
C GLN A 244 -19.23 4.59 -3.58
N PHE A 245 -18.16 4.93 -4.31
CA PHE A 245 -17.47 6.21 -4.18
C PHE A 245 -18.37 7.37 -4.59
N LEU A 246 -19.11 7.25 -5.70
CA LEU A 246 -20.05 8.27 -6.14
C LEU A 246 -21.18 8.50 -5.13
N LYS A 247 -21.77 7.42 -4.60
CA LYS A 247 -22.80 7.48 -3.55
C LYS A 247 -22.30 8.21 -2.31
N SER A 248 -21.07 7.92 -1.89
CA SER A 248 -20.44 8.55 -0.73
C SER A 248 -20.12 10.03 -1.00
N ALA A 249 -19.60 10.35 -2.18
CA ALA A 249 -19.29 11.71 -2.56
C ALA A 249 -20.55 12.59 -2.62
N VAL A 250 -21.67 12.07 -3.13
CA VAL A 250 -22.96 12.77 -3.14
C VAL A 250 -23.52 12.94 -1.72
N TYR A 251 -23.44 11.91 -0.88
CA TYR A 251 -23.89 11.99 0.50
C TYR A 251 -23.14 13.10 1.26
N TYR A 252 -21.81 13.07 1.24
CA TYR A 252 -21.01 14.07 1.94
C TYR A 252 -21.06 15.46 1.30
N PHE A 253 -21.25 15.56 -0.02
CA PHE A 253 -21.53 16.84 -0.66
C PHE A 253 -22.78 17.53 -0.09
N LEU A 254 -23.81 16.77 0.27
CA LEU A 254 -25.05 17.29 0.82
C LEU A 254 -25.01 17.50 2.34
N THR A 255 -24.27 16.66 3.07
CA THR A 255 -24.25 16.69 4.54
C THR A 255 -23.08 17.48 5.12
N ASP A 256 -21.95 17.58 4.42
CA ASP A 256 -20.74 18.26 4.88
C ASP A 256 -20.53 19.60 4.14
N LYS A 257 -20.84 20.70 4.83
CA LYS A 257 -20.68 22.05 4.28
C LYS A 257 -19.24 22.57 4.33
N GLU A 258 -18.40 22.02 5.20
CA GLU A 258 -17.01 22.45 5.39
C GLU A 258 -16.13 22.02 4.21
N ASN A 259 -16.39 20.83 3.66
CA ASN A 259 -15.63 20.27 2.53
C ASN A 259 -16.49 19.97 1.29
N SER A 260 -17.58 20.71 1.10
CA SER A 260 -18.45 20.54 -0.07
C SER A 260 -17.72 20.72 -1.42
N GLN A 261 -16.64 21.51 -1.45
CA GLN A 261 -15.83 21.70 -2.66
C GLN A 261 -15.03 20.45 -3.04
N GLY A 262 -14.41 19.77 -2.07
CA GLY A 262 -13.64 18.55 -2.32
C GLY A 262 -14.54 17.40 -2.79
N HIS A 263 -15.74 17.28 -2.20
CA HIS A 263 -16.72 16.30 -2.63
C HIS A 263 -17.29 16.59 -4.03
N LEU A 264 -17.49 17.86 -4.38
CA LEU A 264 -17.87 18.24 -5.74
C LEU A 264 -16.80 17.86 -6.76
N GLN A 265 -15.53 18.14 -6.47
CA GLN A 265 -14.42 17.76 -7.36
C GLN A 265 -14.33 16.24 -7.54
N ALA A 266 -14.60 15.47 -6.48
CA ALA A 266 -14.67 14.01 -6.58
C ALA A 266 -15.82 13.54 -7.49
N ILE A 267 -17.01 14.16 -7.39
CA ILE A 267 -18.15 13.87 -8.27
C ILE A 267 -17.82 14.23 -9.73
N GLU A 268 -17.26 15.42 -9.96
CA GLU A 268 -16.83 15.89 -11.30
C GLU A 268 -15.78 14.95 -11.90
N SER A 269 -14.87 14.42 -11.09
CA SER A 269 -13.83 13.47 -11.51
C SER A 269 -14.38 12.07 -11.81
N ILE A 270 -15.37 11.60 -11.06
CA ILE A 270 -15.95 10.25 -11.25
C ILE A 270 -16.91 10.23 -12.45
N LEU A 271 -17.66 11.31 -12.67
CA LEU A 271 -18.61 11.43 -13.79
C LEU A 271 -17.99 12.04 -15.06
N GLU A 272 -16.69 12.35 -15.03
CA GLU A 272 -15.92 12.89 -16.16
C GLU A 272 -16.55 14.14 -16.79
N PHE A 273 -16.99 15.10 -15.97
CA PHE A 273 -17.59 16.33 -16.48
C PHE A 273 -16.62 17.11 -17.35
N SER A 274 -17.13 17.63 -18.46
CA SER A 274 -16.39 18.51 -19.35
C SER A 274 -16.12 19.86 -18.69
N GLU A 275 -15.07 20.56 -19.14
CA GLU A 275 -14.73 21.88 -18.61
C GLU A 275 -15.86 22.91 -18.79
N ALA A 276 -16.69 22.77 -19.83
CA ALA A 276 -17.87 23.60 -20.02
C ALA A 276 -18.94 23.36 -18.93
N GLU A 277 -19.18 22.09 -18.56
CA GLU A 277 -20.14 21.73 -17.51
C GLU A 277 -19.67 22.19 -16.14
N LYS A 278 -18.38 22.03 -15.82
CA LYS A 278 -17.77 22.53 -14.58
C LYS A 278 -17.92 24.05 -14.43
N GLN A 279 -17.76 24.79 -15.53
CA GLN A 279 -17.96 26.25 -15.51
C GLN A 279 -19.41 26.64 -15.22
N VAL A 280 -20.39 25.93 -15.78
CA VAL A 280 -21.82 26.15 -15.51
C VAL A 280 -22.16 25.86 -14.05
N ILE A 281 -21.66 24.74 -13.51
CA ILE A 281 -21.86 24.33 -12.11
C ILE A 281 -21.25 25.35 -11.14
N ASN A 282 -20.01 25.77 -11.39
CA ASN A 282 -19.36 26.80 -10.56
C ASN A 282 -20.11 28.14 -10.62
N LYS A 283 -20.56 28.55 -11.82
CA LYS A 283 -21.36 29.78 -11.99
C LYS A 283 -22.67 29.72 -11.23
N ALA A 284 -23.38 28.59 -11.25
CA ALA A 284 -24.63 28.36 -10.51
C ALA A 284 -24.44 28.35 -8.98
N ARG A 285 -23.23 28.03 -8.50
CA ARG A 285 -22.88 28.08 -7.07
C ARG A 285 -22.45 29.46 -6.60
N SER A 286 -21.74 30.22 -7.44
CA SER A 286 -21.32 31.60 -7.13
C SER A 286 -22.44 32.64 -7.22
N THR A 287 -23.62 32.27 -7.73
CA THR A 287 -24.80 33.15 -7.81
C THR A 287 -25.70 33.07 -6.56
N LYS A 288 -25.24 32.44 -5.48
CA LYS A 288 -25.89 32.43 -4.16
C LYS A 288 -25.11 33.28 -3.16
#